data_AF-A0A9R1Q144-F1
#
_entry.id   AF-A0A9R1Q144-F1
#
_cell.length_a   1.000
_cell.length_b   1.000
_cell.length_c   1.000
_cell.angle_alpha   90.00
_cell.angle_beta   90.00
_cell.angle_gamma   90.00
#
_symmetry.space_group_name_H-M   'P 1'
#
loop_
_entity.id
_entity.type
_entity.pdbx_description
1 polymer ?
#
loop_
_entity_poly.entity_id
_entity_poly.type
_entity_poly.pdbx_seq_one_letter_code
_entity_poly.pdbx_strand_id
1 'polypeptide(L)'
;MLRAVLLRSASGLRRSPMAAPLSTAAASWLAEGTSPSPPRVRLLIGGDFVESRATEHVDVTNPATQEVVSRIPLTTADEFSAAVDAARTAFPGWRNTPVTARQRIMFKYQELIRANMDKLAENITTEQGKTLKDAWGDVFRGLEVVEHACGMGSLQMGEYVSNVSHGIDTFSIREPLGVCAGICPFNFPAMIPLWMFPIAVTCGNTFVLKPSEKDPGAAMMLAELAMEAGLPKGVLNIVHGTHDVVNNICDDEAIKAVSFVGSNTAGMHIYSRASASGKRVQCNMGAKNHAIILPDADRDATLNALIAAGFGAAGQRCMALSTAVFVGGSEPWEDELVKRASSLVVNTGTANDADLGPVISRQAKDRICKLVQSGADSGARLVLDGREIVVPQFEDGNFIGPTVLADVKSDMECYQVFLECLLRISFNIIL
;
A
#
# COMPACT_ATOMS: atom_id res chain seq x y z
N MET A 1 45.07 -12.68 -9.73
CA MET A 1 43.90 -12.81 -10.63
C MET A 1 42.70 -13.15 -9.76
N LEU A 2 41.62 -12.38 -9.90
CA LEU A 2 40.35 -12.42 -9.12
C LEU A 2 40.39 -11.86 -7.68
N ARG A 3 40.53 -10.54 -7.60
CA ARG A 3 39.83 -9.67 -6.63
C ARG A 3 39.38 -8.43 -7.43
N ALA A 4 38.18 -7.91 -7.13
CA ALA A 4 37.54 -6.73 -7.73
C ALA A 4 36.63 -6.94 -8.96
N VAL A 5 35.42 -7.49 -8.74
CA VAL A 5 34.20 -7.14 -9.51
C VAL A 5 33.00 -7.32 -8.56
N LEU A 6 32.56 -6.27 -7.87
CA LEU A 6 31.18 -6.18 -7.32
C LEU A 6 30.78 -4.82 -6.71
N LEU A 7 31.56 -3.76 -6.89
CA LEU A 7 31.17 -2.41 -6.49
C LEU A 7 31.51 -1.41 -7.60
N ARG A 8 30.58 -1.25 -8.55
CA ARG A 8 30.48 -0.05 -9.40
C ARG A 8 29.02 0.34 -9.57
N SER A 9 28.61 1.26 -8.71
CA SER A 9 27.88 2.48 -9.05
C SER A 9 26.74 2.36 -10.09
N ALA A 10 25.51 2.39 -9.59
CA ALA A 10 24.32 2.80 -10.33
C ALA A 10 24.34 4.32 -10.63
N SER A 11 25.44 4.83 -11.18
CA SER A 11 25.60 6.21 -11.64
C SER A 11 25.89 6.17 -13.14
N GLY A 12 24.84 5.95 -13.95
CA GLY A 12 25.06 5.79 -15.40
C GLY A 12 23.84 5.43 -16.24
N LEU A 13 22.62 5.72 -15.81
CA LEU A 13 21.48 5.73 -16.73
C LEU A 13 21.39 7.12 -17.36
N ARG A 14 21.99 7.27 -18.55
CA ARG A 14 21.80 8.45 -19.40
C ARG A 14 20.30 8.60 -19.66
N ARG A 15 19.76 9.79 -19.36
CA ARG A 15 18.41 10.20 -19.76
C ARG A 15 18.29 10.05 -21.28
N SER A 16 17.44 9.13 -21.73
CA SER A 16 16.97 9.12 -23.12
C SER A 16 16.27 10.44 -23.43
N PRO A 17 16.33 10.94 -24.68
CA PRO A 17 15.68 12.19 -25.04
C PRO A 17 14.16 12.03 -24.88
N MET A 18 13.56 13.08 -24.32
CA MET A 18 12.13 13.21 -23.99
C MET A 18 11.22 12.60 -25.06
N ALA A 19 10.47 11.57 -24.68
CA ALA A 19 9.17 11.33 -25.28
C ALA A 19 8.29 12.57 -25.05
N ALA A 20 7.44 12.88 -26.02
CA ALA A 20 6.51 14.02 -25.98
C ALA A 20 5.76 14.10 -24.64
N PRO A 21 5.39 15.29 -24.15
CA PRO A 21 4.72 15.44 -22.87
C PRO A 21 3.38 14.68 -22.90
N LEU A 22 3.33 13.54 -22.22
CA LEU A 22 2.10 12.80 -21.98
C LEU A 22 1.34 13.50 -20.84
N SER A 23 0.12 13.92 -21.19
CA SER A 23 -0.92 14.58 -20.40
C SER A 23 -0.51 15.82 -19.57
N THR A 24 -0.80 16.99 -20.14
CA THR A 24 -0.97 18.28 -19.46
C THR A 24 -2.41 18.49 -18.98
N ALA A 25 -3.25 17.45 -18.94
CA ALA A 25 -4.62 17.59 -18.48
C ALA A 25 -4.63 17.83 -16.96
N ALA A 26 -5.42 18.79 -16.51
CA ALA A 26 -5.77 18.93 -15.10
C ALA A 26 -6.26 17.57 -14.58
N ALA A 27 -5.95 17.23 -13.32
CA ALA A 27 -6.31 15.96 -12.69
C ALA A 27 -7.82 15.68 -12.83
N SER A 28 -8.20 14.85 -13.80
CA SER A 28 -9.62 14.67 -14.20
C SER A 28 -10.46 13.98 -13.12
N TRP A 29 -9.78 13.32 -12.18
CA TRP A 29 -10.31 12.68 -10.99
C TRP A 29 -10.54 13.64 -9.80
N LEU A 30 -10.09 14.90 -9.88
CA LEU A 30 -10.44 15.96 -8.92
C LEU A 30 -11.48 16.89 -9.54
N ALA A 31 -12.57 17.13 -8.82
CA ALA A 31 -13.42 18.28 -9.09
C ALA A 31 -12.78 19.54 -8.49
N GLU A 32 -12.71 20.62 -9.27
CA GLU A 32 -12.20 21.91 -8.79
C GLU A 32 -12.92 22.34 -7.52
N GLY A 33 -12.14 22.68 -6.49
CA GLY A 33 -12.65 23.36 -5.30
C GLY A 33 -12.79 24.85 -5.58
N THR A 34 -13.85 25.49 -5.12
CA THR A 34 -13.89 26.96 -5.04
C THR A 34 -13.14 27.37 -3.80
N SER A 35 -12.07 28.16 -3.90
CA SER A 35 -11.40 28.71 -2.70
C SER A 35 -12.45 29.39 -1.79
N PRO A 36 -12.64 28.95 -0.53
CA PRO A 36 -11.70 28.20 0.33
C PRO A 36 -11.95 26.68 0.47
N SER A 37 -12.84 26.06 -0.31
CA SER A 37 -13.16 24.63 -0.28
C SER A 37 -12.06 23.78 -0.93
N PRO A 38 -11.57 22.73 -0.25
CA PRO A 38 -10.70 21.70 -0.85
C PRO A 38 -11.36 21.03 -2.07
N PRO A 39 -10.57 20.51 -3.02
CA PRO A 39 -11.08 19.77 -4.16
C PRO A 39 -11.73 18.46 -3.71
N ARG A 40 -12.70 17.97 -4.51
CA ARG A 40 -13.41 16.72 -4.21
C ARG A 40 -12.91 15.60 -5.13
N VAL A 41 -12.55 14.48 -4.53
CA VAL A 41 -12.16 13.27 -5.25
C VAL A 41 -13.41 12.65 -5.87
N ARG A 42 -13.37 12.41 -7.18
CA ARG A 42 -14.45 11.79 -7.93
C ARG A 42 -14.45 10.26 -7.75
N LEU A 43 -15.59 9.66 -8.04
CA LEU A 43 -15.70 8.22 -8.26
C LEU A 43 -15.23 7.88 -9.67
N LEU A 44 -14.84 6.62 -9.92
CA LEU A 44 -14.70 6.10 -11.27
C LEU A 44 -15.81 5.08 -11.51
N ILE A 45 -16.78 5.41 -12.35
CA ILE A 45 -17.94 4.55 -12.62
C ILE A 45 -18.14 4.47 -14.13
N GLY A 46 -18.15 3.25 -14.68
CA GLY A 46 -18.43 3.06 -16.11
C GLY A 46 -17.38 3.70 -17.03
N GLY A 47 -16.17 3.95 -16.53
CA GLY A 47 -15.10 4.59 -17.30
C GLY A 47 -15.22 6.11 -17.41
N ASP A 48 -15.97 6.76 -16.52
CA ASP A 48 -16.02 8.21 -16.40
C ASP A 48 -15.77 8.63 -14.94
N PHE A 49 -15.09 9.76 -14.72
CA PHE A 49 -14.90 10.33 -13.39
C PHE A 49 -16.16 11.09 -12.98
N VAL A 50 -16.89 10.55 -12.01
CA VAL A 50 -18.22 11.01 -11.60
C VAL A 50 -18.14 11.76 -10.28
N GLU A 51 -18.73 12.96 -10.24
CA GLU A 51 -18.94 13.67 -8.98
C GLU A 51 -20.05 13.01 -8.18
N SER A 52 -19.76 12.67 -6.92
CA SER A 52 -20.74 12.01 -6.06
C SER A 52 -21.83 12.98 -5.58
N ARG A 53 -23.04 12.45 -5.45
CA ARG A 53 -24.22 13.08 -4.84
C ARG A 53 -24.24 12.96 -3.31
N ALA A 54 -23.25 12.30 -2.72
CA ALA A 54 -23.12 12.18 -1.27
C ALA A 54 -22.99 13.56 -0.62
N THR A 55 -23.70 13.76 0.49
CA THR A 55 -23.59 14.97 1.33
C THR A 55 -22.48 14.85 2.36
N GLU A 56 -22.14 13.63 2.75
CA GLU A 56 -21.09 13.32 3.71
C GLU A 56 -19.77 13.02 3.00
N HIS A 57 -18.67 13.40 3.63
CA HIS A 57 -17.33 13.26 3.10
C HIS A 57 -16.30 13.02 4.21
N VAL A 58 -15.13 12.53 3.83
CA VAL A 58 -13.94 12.43 4.69
C VAL A 58 -12.87 13.35 4.13
N ASP A 59 -12.28 14.15 5.01
CA ASP A 59 -11.14 14.99 4.66
C ASP A 59 -9.88 14.12 4.46
N VAL A 60 -9.18 14.35 3.35
CA VAL A 60 -7.85 13.84 3.07
C VAL A 60 -6.88 14.91 3.55
N THR A 61 -6.10 14.60 4.58
CA THR A 61 -5.26 15.57 5.28
C THR A 61 -3.79 15.30 5.01
N ASN A 62 -3.01 16.34 4.66
CA ASN A 62 -1.56 16.23 4.61
C ASN A 62 -1.03 16.02 6.04
N PRO A 63 -0.40 14.88 6.36
CA PRO A 63 0.01 14.56 7.73
C PRO A 63 1.15 15.46 8.24
N ALA A 64 1.88 16.15 7.36
CA ALA A 64 2.95 17.06 7.75
C ALA A 64 2.41 18.45 8.14
N THR A 65 1.34 18.93 7.48
CA THR A 65 0.83 20.31 7.65
C THR A 65 -0.53 20.38 8.33
N GLN A 66 -1.28 19.27 8.36
CA GLN A 66 -2.69 19.19 8.77
C GLN A 66 -3.67 19.90 7.84
N GLU A 67 -3.21 20.39 6.69
CA GLU A 67 -4.07 20.98 5.68
C GLU A 67 -4.90 19.91 4.98
N VAL A 68 -6.17 20.22 4.70
CA VAL A 68 -7.05 19.34 3.92
C VAL A 68 -6.72 19.50 2.44
N VAL A 69 -6.11 18.47 1.84
CA VAL A 69 -5.67 18.49 0.43
C VAL A 69 -6.79 18.09 -0.53
N SER A 70 -7.72 17.24 -0.09
CA SER A 70 -8.92 16.88 -0.85
C SER A 70 -9.99 16.28 0.06
N ARG A 71 -11.16 15.97 -0.50
CA ARG A 71 -12.26 15.30 0.19
C ARG A 71 -12.75 14.11 -0.60
N ILE A 72 -12.90 12.96 0.05
CA ILE A 72 -13.56 11.80 -0.55
C ILE A 72 -15.04 11.77 -0.15
N PRO A 73 -15.96 11.39 -1.05
CA PRO A 73 -17.36 11.19 -0.70
C PRO A 73 -17.55 9.89 0.08
N LEU A 74 -18.53 9.86 0.98
CA LEU A 74 -19.10 8.60 1.46
C LEU A 74 -20.10 8.11 0.40
N THR A 75 -19.63 7.24 -0.51
CA THR A 75 -20.40 6.78 -1.67
C THR A 75 -21.79 6.29 -1.28
N THR A 76 -22.80 6.79 -1.99
CA THR A 76 -24.20 6.40 -1.77
C THR A 76 -24.46 4.98 -2.25
N ALA A 77 -25.53 4.34 -1.76
CA ALA A 77 -25.91 2.98 -2.19
C ALA A 77 -26.17 2.91 -3.71
N ASP A 78 -26.83 3.92 -4.29
CA ASP A 78 -27.08 4.01 -5.74
C ASP A 78 -25.78 4.07 -6.55
N GLU A 79 -24.80 4.85 -6.10
CA GLU A 79 -23.52 4.99 -6.77
C GLU A 79 -22.67 3.73 -6.65
N PHE A 80 -22.72 3.06 -5.49
CA PHE A 80 -22.11 1.75 -5.33
C PHE A 80 -22.74 0.72 -6.29
N SER A 81 -24.08 0.65 -6.34
CA SER A 81 -24.79 -0.24 -7.28
C SER A 81 -24.41 0.09 -8.72
N ALA A 82 -24.33 1.36 -9.09
CA ALA A 82 -23.92 1.78 -10.43
C ALA A 82 -22.49 1.33 -10.79
N ALA A 83 -21.55 1.38 -9.84
CA ALA A 83 -20.18 0.88 -10.04
C ALA A 83 -20.16 -0.65 -10.26
N VAL A 84 -20.91 -1.40 -9.47
CA VAL A 84 -21.02 -2.86 -9.60
C VAL A 84 -21.74 -3.24 -10.91
N ASP A 85 -22.81 -2.52 -11.28
CA ASP A 85 -23.55 -2.71 -12.52
C ASP A 85 -22.71 -2.42 -13.75
N ALA A 86 -21.88 -1.38 -13.71
CA ALA A 86 -20.90 -1.10 -14.76
C ALA A 86 -19.88 -2.25 -14.90
N ALA A 87 -19.35 -2.75 -13.78
CA ALA A 87 -18.45 -3.90 -13.77
C ALA A 87 -19.10 -5.17 -14.33
N ARG A 88 -20.35 -5.43 -13.95
CA ARG A 88 -21.13 -6.58 -14.42
C ARG A 88 -21.44 -6.48 -15.91
N THR A 89 -21.78 -5.28 -16.40
CA THR A 89 -22.09 -5.02 -17.81
C THR A 89 -20.86 -5.17 -18.70
N ALA A 90 -19.69 -4.72 -18.23
CA ALA A 90 -18.44 -4.83 -18.98
C ALA A 90 -17.88 -6.27 -19.03
N PHE A 91 -18.20 -7.12 -18.04
CA PHE A 91 -17.60 -8.44 -17.87
C PHE A 91 -17.75 -9.38 -19.09
N PRO A 92 -18.94 -9.57 -19.71
CA PRO A 92 -19.07 -10.46 -20.87
C PRO A 92 -18.18 -10.09 -22.06
N GLY A 93 -18.05 -8.80 -22.36
CA GLY A 93 -17.16 -8.33 -23.43
C GLY A 93 -15.68 -8.48 -23.06
N TRP A 94 -15.34 -8.16 -21.81
CA TRP A 94 -13.96 -8.20 -21.34
C TRP A 94 -13.41 -9.62 -21.19
N ARG A 95 -14.18 -10.56 -20.63
CA ARG A 95 -13.75 -11.97 -20.52
C ARG A 95 -13.45 -12.60 -21.88
N ASN A 96 -14.20 -12.20 -22.91
CA ASN A 96 -14.07 -12.71 -24.28
C ASN A 96 -13.01 -11.97 -25.11
N THR A 97 -12.40 -10.92 -24.56
CA THR A 97 -11.25 -10.26 -25.19
C THR A 97 -10.03 -11.19 -25.10
N PRO A 98 -9.34 -11.52 -26.21
CA PRO A 98 -8.20 -12.45 -26.16
C PRO A 98 -7.12 -12.02 -25.16
N VAL A 99 -6.53 -12.99 -24.45
CA VAL A 99 -5.50 -12.72 -23.41
C VAL A 99 -4.35 -11.85 -23.94
N THR A 100 -3.95 -12.02 -25.20
CA THR A 100 -2.91 -11.21 -25.85
C THR A 100 -3.30 -9.74 -26.03
N ALA A 101 -4.58 -9.44 -26.26
CA ALA A 101 -5.07 -8.07 -26.29
C ALA A 101 -5.09 -7.46 -24.89
N ARG A 102 -5.47 -8.23 -23.86
CA ARG A 102 -5.39 -7.79 -22.45
C ARG A 102 -3.95 -7.51 -22.02
N GLN A 103 -2.99 -8.35 -22.43
CA GLN A 103 -1.55 -8.14 -22.19
C GLN A 103 -1.03 -6.84 -22.81
N ARG A 104 -1.45 -6.48 -24.04
CA ARG A 104 -1.03 -5.23 -24.70
C ARG A 104 -1.40 -3.98 -23.89
N ILE A 105 -2.55 -4.00 -23.21
CA ILE A 105 -2.94 -2.92 -22.29
C ILE A 105 -1.95 -2.85 -21.12
N MET A 106 -1.55 -3.98 -20.53
CA MET A 106 -0.56 -3.98 -19.45
C MET A 106 0.83 -3.50 -19.90
N PHE A 107 1.25 -3.82 -21.13
CA PHE A 107 2.49 -3.29 -21.71
C PHE A 107 2.46 -1.76 -21.83
N LYS A 108 1.35 -1.17 -22.31
CA LYS A 108 1.20 0.29 -22.35
C LYS A 108 1.09 0.86 -20.93
N TYR A 109 0.41 0.16 -20.03
CA TYR A 109 0.18 0.62 -18.67
C TYR A 109 1.48 0.71 -17.85
N GLN A 110 2.38 -0.28 -17.93
CA GLN A 110 3.68 -0.20 -17.27
C GLN A 110 4.52 0.98 -17.76
N GLU A 111 4.46 1.31 -19.06
CA GLU A 111 5.18 2.44 -19.65
C GLU A 111 4.64 3.76 -19.12
N LEU A 112 3.31 3.91 -19.05
CA LEU A 112 2.64 5.08 -18.50
C LEU A 112 2.93 5.28 -17.01
N ILE A 113 2.94 4.22 -16.21
CA ILE A 113 3.34 4.30 -14.80
C ILE A 113 4.80 4.76 -14.70
N ARG A 114 5.71 4.15 -15.47
CA ARG A 114 7.13 4.52 -15.47
C ARG A 114 7.36 5.98 -15.84
N ALA A 115 6.58 6.49 -16.80
CA ALA A 115 6.64 7.90 -17.22
C ALA A 115 6.09 8.89 -16.18
N ASN A 116 5.26 8.43 -15.24
CA ASN A 116 4.59 9.28 -14.24
C ASN A 116 5.01 8.96 -12.79
N MET A 117 6.12 8.22 -12.59
CA MET A 117 6.57 7.81 -11.26
C MET A 117 6.77 8.98 -10.30
N ASP A 118 7.37 10.08 -10.78
CA ASP A 118 7.65 11.25 -9.94
C ASP A 118 6.35 11.91 -9.46
N LYS A 119 5.38 12.12 -10.37
CA LYS A 119 4.05 12.67 -10.04
C LYS A 119 3.29 11.77 -9.05
N LEU A 120 3.35 10.45 -9.25
CA LEU A 120 2.74 9.49 -8.33
C LEU A 120 3.41 9.56 -6.95
N ALA A 121 4.74 9.61 -6.89
CA ALA A 121 5.49 9.70 -5.65
C ALA A 121 5.20 11.01 -4.88
N GLU A 122 5.07 12.13 -5.59
CA GLU A 122 4.69 13.43 -5.02
C GLU A 122 3.29 13.38 -4.39
N ASN A 123 2.30 12.80 -5.07
CA ASN A 123 0.94 12.67 -4.52
C ASN A 123 0.93 11.75 -3.28
N ILE A 124 1.59 10.59 -3.34
CA ILE A 124 1.71 9.67 -2.19
C ILE A 124 2.36 10.38 -1.01
N THR A 125 3.44 11.13 -1.24
CA THR A 125 4.15 11.89 -0.19
C THR A 125 3.23 12.93 0.44
N THR A 126 2.41 13.60 -0.37
CA THR A 126 1.48 14.65 0.09
C THR A 126 0.36 14.10 0.94
N GLU A 127 -0.27 12.99 0.54
CA GLU A 127 -1.44 12.43 1.23
C GLU A 127 -1.04 11.45 2.35
N GLN A 128 0.02 10.65 2.16
CA GLN A 128 0.42 9.61 3.11
C GLN A 128 1.55 10.04 4.06
N GLY A 129 2.46 10.90 3.61
CA GLY A 129 3.54 11.49 4.41
C GLY A 129 4.92 10.84 4.28
N LYS A 130 5.06 9.61 3.77
CA LYS A 130 6.38 8.98 3.56
C LYS A 130 7.30 9.83 2.68
N THR A 131 8.60 9.58 2.75
CA THR A 131 9.60 10.28 1.94
C THR A 131 9.36 10.05 0.43
N LEU A 132 9.77 11.00 -0.42
CA LEU A 132 9.71 10.82 -1.88
C LEU A 132 10.41 9.54 -2.36
N LYS A 133 11.50 9.15 -1.70
CA LYS A 133 12.22 7.90 -1.99
C LYS A 133 11.37 6.67 -1.67
N ASP A 134 10.72 6.64 -0.51
CA ASP A 134 9.83 5.54 -0.13
C ASP A 134 8.58 5.50 -1.02
N ALA A 135 8.05 6.66 -1.40
CA ALA A 135 6.92 6.79 -2.33
C ALA A 135 7.27 6.31 -3.75
N TRP A 136 8.48 6.62 -4.23
CA TRP A 136 8.96 6.08 -5.50
C TRP A 136 9.07 4.55 -5.43
N GLY A 137 9.59 4.03 -4.32
CA GLY A 137 9.64 2.58 -4.05
C GLY A 137 8.26 1.92 -4.02
N ASP A 138 7.26 2.57 -3.43
CA ASP A 138 5.85 2.14 -3.44
C ASP A 138 5.34 1.93 -4.87
N VAL A 139 5.47 2.96 -5.72
CA VAL A 139 5.07 2.89 -7.13
C VAL A 139 5.85 1.81 -7.88
N PHE A 140 7.17 1.74 -7.67
CA PHE A 140 8.03 0.78 -8.34
C PHE A 140 7.64 -0.68 -8.04
N ARG A 141 7.36 -1.00 -6.76
CA ARG A 141 6.93 -2.35 -6.38
C ARG A 141 5.55 -2.72 -6.94
N GLY A 142 4.67 -1.75 -7.12
CA GLY A 142 3.41 -1.95 -7.83
C GLY A 142 3.61 -2.17 -9.34
N LEU A 143 4.51 -1.40 -9.96
CA LEU A 143 4.90 -1.52 -11.36
C LEU A 143 5.41 -2.93 -11.68
N GLU A 144 6.23 -3.53 -10.82
CA GLU A 144 6.72 -4.92 -11.00
C GLU A 144 5.57 -5.94 -11.12
N VAL A 145 4.41 -5.70 -10.48
CA VAL A 145 3.24 -6.58 -10.62
C VAL A 145 2.52 -6.37 -11.95
N VAL A 146 2.49 -5.14 -12.47
CA VAL A 146 2.01 -4.86 -13.83
C VAL A 146 2.92 -5.51 -14.87
N GLU A 147 4.24 -5.46 -14.66
CA GLU A 147 5.22 -6.17 -15.50
C GLU A 147 5.01 -7.69 -15.44
N HIS A 148 4.71 -8.25 -14.26
CA HIS A 148 4.32 -9.65 -14.13
C HIS A 148 3.02 -9.97 -14.88
N ALA A 149 2.01 -9.09 -14.82
CA ALA A 149 0.75 -9.24 -15.54
C ALA A 149 0.94 -9.25 -17.08
N CYS A 150 2.01 -8.63 -17.60
CA CYS A 150 2.36 -8.74 -19.02
C CYS A 150 2.62 -10.20 -19.45
N GLY A 151 2.97 -11.10 -18.52
CA GLY A 151 3.17 -12.54 -18.74
C GLY A 151 1.90 -13.38 -18.75
N MET A 152 0.69 -12.78 -18.65
CA MET A 152 -0.56 -13.52 -18.38
C MET A 152 -0.87 -14.66 -19.37
N GLY A 153 -0.45 -14.56 -20.63
CA GLY A 153 -0.65 -15.61 -21.62
C GLY A 153 -0.14 -16.98 -21.14
N SER A 154 1.05 -17.02 -20.55
CA SER A 154 1.61 -18.26 -19.98
C SER A 154 1.02 -18.58 -18.61
N LEU A 155 0.75 -17.56 -17.78
CA LEU A 155 0.22 -17.73 -16.41
C LEU A 155 -1.21 -18.28 -16.38
N GLN A 156 -1.98 -18.08 -17.45
CA GLN A 156 -3.38 -18.52 -17.57
C GLN A 156 -3.53 -19.89 -18.27
N MET A 157 -2.43 -20.51 -18.74
CA MET A 157 -2.50 -21.84 -19.34
C MET A 157 -3.10 -22.86 -18.37
N GLY A 158 -4.00 -23.69 -18.90
CA GLY A 158 -4.49 -24.88 -18.21
C GLY A 158 -3.56 -26.07 -18.40
N GLU A 159 -4.01 -27.23 -17.95
CA GLU A 159 -3.29 -28.50 -18.06
C GLU A 159 -3.98 -29.41 -19.07
N TYR A 160 -3.23 -30.29 -19.72
CA TYR A 160 -3.76 -31.28 -20.65
C TYR A 160 -3.05 -32.62 -20.42
N VAL A 161 -3.82 -33.70 -20.33
CA VAL A 161 -3.33 -35.07 -20.25
C VAL A 161 -4.12 -35.90 -21.27
N SER A 162 -3.42 -36.49 -22.23
CA SER A 162 -4.04 -37.38 -23.21
C SER A 162 -4.21 -38.78 -22.66
N ASN A 163 -5.28 -39.47 -23.10
CA ASN A 163 -5.53 -40.89 -22.84
C ASN A 163 -5.42 -41.28 -21.35
N VAL A 164 -6.05 -40.49 -20.48
CA VAL A 164 -6.17 -40.81 -19.03
C VAL A 164 -6.96 -42.10 -18.81
N SER A 165 -7.78 -42.48 -19.79
CA SER A 165 -8.44 -43.77 -19.94
C SER A 165 -8.65 -44.03 -21.43
N HIS A 166 -9.05 -45.25 -21.81
CA HIS A 166 -9.16 -45.69 -23.22
C HIS A 166 -9.96 -44.69 -24.09
N GLY A 167 -9.24 -43.89 -24.88
CA GLY A 167 -9.82 -42.89 -25.78
C GLY A 167 -10.36 -41.64 -25.09
N ILE A 168 -9.97 -41.38 -23.84
CA ILE A 168 -10.42 -40.23 -23.05
C ILE A 168 -9.24 -39.31 -22.75
N ASP A 169 -9.31 -38.08 -23.26
CA ASP A 169 -8.42 -36.99 -22.87
C ASP A 169 -9.03 -36.19 -21.72
N THR A 170 -8.19 -35.47 -20.98
CA THR A 170 -8.64 -34.54 -19.93
C THR A 170 -7.85 -33.25 -20.01
N PHE A 171 -8.54 -32.13 -19.83
CA PHE A 171 -7.92 -30.81 -19.76
C PHE A 171 -8.60 -29.93 -18.72
N SER A 172 -7.88 -28.89 -18.27
CA SER A 172 -8.40 -27.83 -17.42
C SER A 172 -8.31 -26.48 -18.13
N ILE A 173 -9.22 -25.56 -17.79
CA ILE A 173 -9.22 -24.18 -18.31
C ILE A 173 -9.35 -23.22 -17.12
N ARG A 174 -8.57 -22.15 -17.14
CA ARG A 174 -8.65 -21.07 -16.14
C ARG A 174 -9.54 -19.94 -16.65
N GLU A 175 -10.78 -19.92 -16.18
CA GLU A 175 -11.77 -18.90 -16.49
C GLU A 175 -11.77 -17.76 -15.45
N PRO A 176 -12.05 -16.51 -15.84
CA PRO A 176 -12.28 -15.43 -14.88
C PRO A 176 -13.56 -15.69 -14.07
N LEU A 177 -13.56 -15.19 -12.83
CA LEU A 177 -14.64 -15.38 -11.86
C LEU A 177 -15.85 -14.48 -12.12
N GLY A 178 -15.64 -13.25 -12.58
CA GLY A 178 -16.70 -12.25 -12.68
C GLY A 178 -16.23 -10.87 -12.23
N VAL A 179 -17.08 -10.19 -11.46
CA VAL A 179 -16.73 -8.97 -10.74
C VAL A 179 -15.91 -9.35 -9.50
N CYS A 180 -14.73 -8.77 -9.36
CA CYS A 180 -13.89 -8.87 -8.16
C CYS A 180 -13.83 -7.51 -7.45
N ALA A 181 -13.53 -7.52 -6.16
CA ALA A 181 -13.36 -6.29 -5.40
C ALA A 181 -12.06 -6.26 -4.61
N GLY A 182 -11.50 -5.07 -4.45
CA GLY A 182 -10.27 -4.82 -3.71
C GLY A 182 -10.46 -3.72 -2.68
N ILE A 183 -10.05 -3.96 -1.44
CA ILE A 183 -10.08 -2.97 -0.35
C ILE A 183 -8.64 -2.77 0.11
N CYS A 184 -8.14 -1.53 -0.02
CA CYS A 184 -6.74 -1.21 0.20
C CYS A 184 -6.51 -0.36 1.47
N PRO A 185 -5.36 -0.52 2.14
CA PRO A 185 -4.98 0.28 3.29
C PRO A 185 -4.25 1.55 2.84
N PHE A 186 -4.01 2.45 3.79
CA PHE A 186 -3.35 3.74 3.52
C PHE A 186 -1.85 3.59 3.22
N ASN A 187 -1.19 2.64 3.87
CA ASN A 187 0.27 2.68 3.92
C ASN A 187 0.99 2.43 2.59
N PHE A 188 0.31 1.87 1.59
CA PHE A 188 0.85 1.71 0.23
C PHE A 188 -0.24 1.96 -0.82
N PRO A 189 -0.59 3.23 -1.10
CA PRO A 189 -1.75 3.58 -1.91
C PRO A 189 -1.51 3.41 -3.43
N ALA A 190 -0.30 3.02 -3.87
CA ALA A 190 -0.03 2.60 -5.24
C ALA A 190 0.23 1.09 -5.34
N MET A 191 1.18 0.56 -4.57
CA MET A 191 1.60 -0.84 -4.63
C MET A 191 0.43 -1.81 -4.42
N ILE A 192 -0.42 -1.58 -3.40
CA ILE A 192 -1.47 -2.52 -3.04
C ILE A 192 -2.62 -2.52 -4.06
N PRO A 193 -3.13 -1.37 -4.54
CA PRO A 193 -4.03 -1.39 -5.70
C PRO A 193 -3.47 -2.16 -6.89
N LEU A 194 -2.18 -1.96 -7.20
CA LEU A 194 -1.48 -2.63 -8.31
C LEU A 194 -1.22 -4.13 -8.07
N TRP A 195 -1.23 -4.59 -6.82
CA TRP A 195 -1.24 -6.03 -6.51
C TRP A 195 -2.55 -6.71 -6.87
N MET A 196 -3.65 -5.96 -6.90
CA MET A 196 -5.00 -6.52 -7.03
C MET A 196 -5.54 -6.38 -8.45
N PHE A 197 -5.86 -5.15 -8.87
CA PHE A 197 -6.67 -4.97 -10.07
C PHE A 197 -5.94 -5.34 -11.36
N PRO A 198 -4.63 -5.06 -11.58
CA PRO A 198 -3.96 -5.40 -12.84
C PRO A 198 -3.97 -6.90 -13.13
N ILE A 199 -3.72 -7.72 -12.11
CA ILE A 199 -3.79 -9.18 -12.22
C ILE A 199 -5.24 -9.62 -12.48
N ALA A 200 -6.19 -9.12 -11.69
CA ALA A 200 -7.59 -9.48 -11.84
C ALA A 200 -8.14 -9.16 -13.24
N VAL A 201 -7.90 -7.94 -13.74
CA VAL A 201 -8.41 -7.51 -15.04
C VAL A 201 -7.69 -8.23 -16.19
N THR A 202 -6.40 -8.51 -16.07
CA THR A 202 -5.66 -9.23 -17.13
C THR A 202 -6.06 -10.71 -17.21
N CYS A 203 -6.51 -11.31 -16.10
CA CYS A 203 -7.17 -12.63 -16.10
C CYS A 203 -8.56 -12.62 -16.80
N GLY A 204 -9.14 -11.44 -17.04
CA GLY A 204 -10.45 -11.25 -17.67
C GLY A 204 -11.60 -10.91 -16.71
N ASN A 205 -11.31 -10.61 -15.44
CA ASN A 205 -12.31 -10.14 -14.47
C ASN A 205 -12.57 -8.64 -14.65
N THR A 206 -13.68 -8.14 -14.11
CA THR A 206 -13.86 -6.70 -13.85
C THR A 206 -13.64 -6.42 -12.37
N PHE A 207 -13.38 -5.17 -12.01
CA PHE A 207 -12.87 -4.82 -10.69
C PHE A 207 -13.55 -3.58 -10.10
N VAL A 208 -13.93 -3.68 -8.82
CA VAL A 208 -14.38 -2.57 -7.98
C VAL A 208 -13.33 -2.35 -6.89
N LEU A 209 -12.61 -1.24 -6.96
CA LEU A 209 -11.56 -0.89 -6.01
C LEU A 209 -12.09 0.13 -4.99
N LYS A 210 -11.80 -0.08 -3.71
CA LYS A 210 -11.98 0.88 -2.63
C LYS A 210 -10.62 1.21 -2.00
N PRO A 211 -9.94 2.28 -2.46
CA PRO A 211 -8.69 2.72 -1.86
C PRO A 211 -8.95 3.30 -0.47
N SER A 212 -7.89 3.45 0.32
CA SER A 212 -7.98 4.09 1.63
C SER A 212 -8.54 5.50 1.51
N GLU A 213 -9.45 5.85 2.42
CA GLU A 213 -10.05 7.18 2.54
C GLU A 213 -9.05 8.26 2.96
N LYS A 214 -7.84 7.88 3.39
CA LYS A 214 -6.80 8.80 3.88
C LYS A 214 -5.88 9.33 2.79
N ASP A 215 -5.79 8.63 1.65
CA ASP A 215 -4.79 8.84 0.60
C ASP A 215 -5.20 8.19 -0.74
N PRO A 216 -6.36 8.60 -1.31
CA PRO A 216 -6.92 7.99 -2.52
C PRO A 216 -6.21 8.38 -3.82
N GLY A 217 -5.41 9.46 -3.82
CA GLY A 217 -4.98 10.15 -5.04
C GLY A 217 -4.16 9.27 -5.97
N ALA A 218 -3.22 8.50 -5.43
CA ALA A 218 -2.36 7.61 -6.21
C ALA A 218 -3.19 6.53 -6.94
N ALA A 219 -4.20 5.96 -6.27
CA ALA A 219 -5.10 4.99 -6.89
C ALA A 219 -5.93 5.61 -8.03
N MET A 220 -6.37 6.86 -7.86
CA MET A 220 -7.12 7.59 -8.89
C MET A 220 -6.25 7.94 -10.11
N MET A 221 -5.02 8.40 -9.89
CA MET A 221 -4.03 8.63 -10.95
C MET A 221 -3.73 7.33 -11.71
N LEU A 222 -3.54 6.22 -10.99
CA LEU A 222 -3.32 4.91 -11.59
C LEU A 222 -4.52 4.45 -12.43
N ALA A 223 -5.74 4.79 -12.04
CA ALA A 223 -6.96 4.50 -12.80
C ALA A 223 -7.02 5.31 -14.11
N GLU A 224 -6.69 6.59 -14.05
CA GLU A 224 -6.58 7.47 -15.23
C GLU A 224 -5.55 6.91 -16.23
N LEU A 225 -4.37 6.51 -15.74
CA LEU A 225 -3.34 5.87 -16.57
C LEU A 225 -3.81 4.51 -17.14
N ALA A 226 -4.62 3.75 -16.42
CA ALA A 226 -5.18 2.48 -16.92
C ALA A 226 -6.20 2.73 -18.04
N MET A 227 -7.02 3.77 -17.94
CA MET A 227 -7.92 4.20 -18.99
C MET A 227 -7.13 4.68 -20.22
N GLU A 228 -6.08 5.48 -20.03
CA GLU A 228 -5.19 5.91 -21.12
C GLU A 228 -4.49 4.72 -21.78
N ALA A 229 -4.14 3.69 -21.01
CA ALA A 229 -3.59 2.44 -21.53
C ALA A 229 -4.57 1.65 -22.43
N GLY A 230 -5.86 2.01 -22.42
CA GLY A 230 -6.91 1.38 -23.22
C GLY A 230 -7.74 0.36 -22.45
N LEU A 231 -7.74 0.40 -21.11
CA LEU A 231 -8.62 -0.44 -20.31
C LEU A 231 -10.10 -0.08 -20.62
N PRO A 232 -10.96 -1.04 -21.01
CA PRO A 232 -12.32 -0.72 -21.42
C PRO A 232 -13.17 -0.12 -20.28
N LYS A 233 -14.15 0.70 -20.68
CA LYS A 233 -15.13 1.30 -19.77
C LYS A 233 -15.79 0.24 -18.89
N GLY A 234 -15.88 0.52 -17.59
CA GLY A 234 -16.48 -0.38 -16.59
C GLY A 234 -15.61 -1.57 -16.16
N VAL A 235 -14.44 -1.82 -16.77
CA VAL A 235 -13.56 -2.91 -16.32
C VAL A 235 -12.91 -2.60 -14.98
N LEU A 236 -12.58 -1.34 -14.74
CA LEU A 236 -12.16 -0.82 -13.44
C LEU A 236 -13.17 0.25 -13.00
N ASN A 237 -13.63 0.14 -11.77
CA ASN A 237 -14.45 1.14 -11.09
C ASN A 237 -13.85 1.42 -9.72
N ILE A 238 -13.95 2.66 -9.25
CA ILE A 238 -13.44 3.09 -7.95
C ILE A 238 -14.57 3.76 -7.17
N VAL A 239 -14.80 3.24 -5.97
CA VAL A 239 -15.75 3.79 -4.99
C VAL A 239 -15.01 4.16 -3.72
N HIS A 240 -15.47 5.21 -3.04
CA HIS A 240 -14.85 5.71 -1.82
C HIS A 240 -15.79 5.55 -0.62
N GLY A 241 -15.28 5.65 0.59
CA GLY A 241 -16.09 5.55 1.81
C GLY A 241 -15.41 4.74 2.89
N THR A 242 -16.13 4.42 3.96
CA THR A 242 -15.56 3.74 5.14
C THR A 242 -16.18 2.34 5.32
N HIS A 243 -16.90 2.10 6.41
CA HIS A 243 -17.43 0.79 6.77
C HIS A 243 -18.60 0.34 5.88
N ASP A 244 -19.48 1.25 5.49
CA ASP A 244 -20.69 0.89 4.74
C ASP A 244 -20.35 0.37 3.35
N VAL A 245 -19.43 1.02 2.63
CA VAL A 245 -18.97 0.55 1.32
C VAL A 245 -18.24 -0.79 1.43
N VAL A 246 -17.47 -1.01 2.50
CA VAL A 246 -16.85 -2.31 2.78
C VAL A 246 -17.91 -3.40 2.98
N ASN A 247 -18.97 -3.11 3.74
CA ASN A 247 -20.08 -4.05 3.93
C ASN A 247 -20.81 -4.33 2.61
N ASN A 248 -21.09 -3.29 1.83
CA ASN A 248 -21.72 -3.43 0.52
C ASN A 248 -20.89 -4.34 -0.41
N ILE A 249 -19.55 -4.20 -0.41
CA ILE A 249 -18.64 -5.11 -1.14
C ILE A 249 -18.78 -6.56 -0.65
N CYS A 250 -18.89 -6.77 0.66
CA CYS A 250 -19.02 -8.11 1.25
C CYS A 250 -20.38 -8.75 0.94
N ASP A 251 -21.43 -7.95 0.80
CA ASP A 251 -22.81 -8.43 0.70
C ASP A 251 -23.26 -8.62 -0.76
N ASP A 252 -22.83 -7.73 -1.68
CA ASP A 252 -23.30 -7.73 -3.06
C ASP A 252 -23.07 -9.08 -3.78
N GLU A 253 -24.13 -9.67 -4.33
CA GLU A 253 -24.09 -11.00 -4.94
C GLU A 253 -23.34 -11.04 -6.28
N ALA A 254 -23.19 -9.91 -6.97
CA ALA A 254 -22.47 -9.84 -8.24
C ALA A 254 -20.95 -9.98 -8.04
N ILE A 255 -20.44 -9.54 -6.88
CA ILE A 255 -19.02 -9.66 -6.50
C ILE A 255 -18.71 -11.12 -6.14
N LYS A 256 -17.74 -11.72 -6.85
CA LYS A 256 -17.38 -13.15 -6.72
C LYS A 256 -16.14 -13.40 -5.87
N ALA A 257 -15.27 -12.40 -5.76
CA ALA A 257 -14.08 -12.48 -4.93
C ALA A 257 -13.72 -11.13 -4.31
N VAL A 258 -13.19 -11.18 -3.08
CA VAL A 258 -12.73 -10.01 -2.33
C VAL A 258 -11.26 -10.18 -1.97
N SER A 259 -10.47 -9.17 -2.28
CA SER A 259 -9.07 -9.06 -1.86
C SER A 259 -8.95 -7.89 -0.89
N PHE A 260 -8.48 -8.16 0.33
CA PHE A 260 -8.29 -7.15 1.36
C PHE A 260 -6.84 -7.13 1.85
N VAL A 261 -6.30 -5.93 2.05
CA VAL A 261 -5.08 -5.73 2.84
C VAL A 261 -5.36 -4.66 3.90
N GLY A 262 -4.98 -4.92 5.15
CA GLY A 262 -5.19 -3.95 6.22
C GLY A 262 -5.07 -4.54 7.62
N SER A 263 -5.84 -4.02 8.58
CA SER A 263 -5.75 -4.44 9.99
C SER A 263 -6.43 -5.79 10.24
N ASN A 264 -6.06 -6.45 11.35
CA ASN A 264 -6.69 -7.71 11.78
C ASN A 264 -8.19 -7.55 12.01
N THR A 265 -8.62 -6.49 12.71
CA THR A 265 -10.05 -6.26 13.01
C THR A 265 -10.89 -6.16 11.74
N ALA A 266 -10.45 -5.36 10.77
CA ALA A 266 -11.16 -5.21 9.51
C ALA A 266 -11.07 -6.49 8.65
N GLY A 267 -9.90 -7.13 8.59
CA GLY A 267 -9.70 -8.36 7.82
C GLY A 267 -10.54 -9.52 8.34
N MET A 268 -10.64 -9.72 9.65
CA MET A 268 -11.49 -10.76 10.24
C MET A 268 -12.97 -10.51 9.94
N HIS A 269 -13.43 -9.26 10.03
CA HIS A 269 -14.80 -8.88 9.68
C HIS A 269 -15.11 -9.17 8.20
N ILE A 270 -14.25 -8.71 7.29
CA ILE A 270 -14.41 -8.88 5.84
C ILE A 270 -14.36 -10.36 5.48
N TYR A 271 -13.38 -11.10 5.99
CA TYR A 271 -13.25 -12.54 5.74
C TYR A 271 -14.50 -13.29 6.19
N SER A 272 -14.96 -13.06 7.41
CA SER A 272 -16.16 -13.72 7.95
C SER A 272 -17.41 -13.37 7.14
N ARG A 273 -17.67 -12.08 6.89
CA ARG A 273 -18.89 -11.62 6.23
C ARG A 273 -18.94 -12.02 4.75
N ALA A 274 -17.88 -11.76 3.99
CA ALA A 274 -17.87 -12.05 2.56
C ALA A 274 -17.85 -13.57 2.27
N SER A 275 -17.14 -14.37 3.08
CA SER A 275 -17.18 -15.83 2.94
C SER A 275 -18.52 -16.44 3.34
N ALA A 276 -19.24 -15.87 4.32
CA ALA A 276 -20.60 -16.29 4.64
C ALA A 276 -21.57 -16.10 3.47
N SER A 277 -21.31 -15.09 2.62
CA SER A 277 -22.03 -14.85 1.36
C SER A 277 -21.52 -15.68 0.17
N GLY A 278 -20.70 -16.71 0.41
CA GLY A 278 -20.20 -17.64 -0.61
C GLY A 278 -19.07 -17.10 -1.50
N LYS A 279 -18.48 -15.95 -1.18
CA LYS A 279 -17.39 -15.33 -1.96
C LYS A 279 -16.04 -15.96 -1.64
N ARG A 280 -15.13 -15.98 -2.63
CA ARG A 280 -13.71 -16.28 -2.39
C ARG A 280 -13.05 -15.07 -1.75
N VAL A 281 -12.38 -15.23 -0.62
CA VAL A 281 -11.77 -14.11 0.10
C VAL A 281 -10.30 -14.38 0.40
N GLN A 282 -9.46 -13.39 0.13
CA GLN A 282 -8.11 -13.31 0.67
C GLN A 282 -7.97 -12.04 1.51
N CYS A 283 -7.41 -12.17 2.71
CA CYS A 283 -7.21 -11.06 3.65
C CYS A 283 -5.78 -11.09 4.18
N ASN A 284 -4.95 -10.15 3.73
CA ASN A 284 -3.60 -10.00 4.25
C ASN A 284 -3.64 -8.96 5.38
N MET A 285 -3.47 -9.44 6.61
CA MET A 285 -3.72 -8.65 7.80
C MET A 285 -2.42 -8.11 8.44
N GLY A 286 -2.51 -7.62 9.67
CA GLY A 286 -1.39 -7.06 10.41
C GLY A 286 -0.30 -8.09 10.71
N ALA A 287 0.85 -7.59 11.13
CA ALA A 287 2.04 -8.40 11.36
C ALA A 287 2.70 -8.04 12.70
N LYS A 288 3.71 -8.80 13.11
CA LYS A 288 4.61 -8.45 14.20
C LYS A 288 5.96 -9.11 13.92
N ASN A 289 6.74 -8.48 13.05
CA ASN A 289 7.93 -9.14 12.51
C ASN A 289 9.08 -9.06 13.50
N HIS A 290 9.79 -10.18 13.60
CA HIS A 290 10.94 -10.37 14.46
C HIS A 290 12.19 -10.55 13.59
N ALA A 291 13.26 -9.85 13.93
CA ALA A 291 14.61 -10.21 13.52
C ALA A 291 15.30 -10.94 14.67
N ILE A 292 15.87 -12.11 14.38
CA ILE A 292 16.68 -12.86 15.33
C ILE A 292 18.15 -12.64 14.96
N ILE A 293 18.93 -12.07 15.89
CA ILE A 293 20.32 -11.71 15.69
C ILE A 293 21.18 -12.68 16.48
N LEU A 294 21.96 -13.49 15.76
CA LEU A 294 22.93 -14.41 16.34
C LEU A 294 24.24 -13.70 16.69
N PRO A 295 25.04 -14.22 17.64
CA PRO A 295 26.32 -13.60 18.03
C PRO A 295 27.35 -13.46 16.90
N ASP A 296 27.24 -14.28 15.85
CA ASP A 296 28.12 -14.30 14.69
C ASP A 296 27.59 -13.47 13.50
N ALA A 297 26.46 -12.77 13.67
CA ALA A 297 25.92 -11.90 12.64
C ALA A 297 26.87 -10.75 12.30
N ASP A 298 26.95 -10.40 11.01
CA ASP A 298 27.71 -9.22 10.59
C ASP A 298 27.12 -7.96 11.23
N ARG A 299 27.94 -7.28 12.02
CA ARG A 299 27.45 -6.22 12.90
C ARG A 299 26.89 -5.03 12.13
N ASP A 300 27.65 -4.54 11.15
CA ASP A 300 27.31 -3.33 10.42
C ASP A 300 26.13 -3.55 9.48
N ALA A 301 26.10 -4.68 8.76
CA ALA A 301 24.99 -5.04 7.90
C ALA A 301 23.70 -5.22 8.71
N THR A 302 23.77 -5.87 9.88
CA THR A 302 22.61 -6.09 10.75
C THR A 302 22.03 -4.78 11.25
N LEU A 303 22.87 -3.90 11.81
CA LEU A 303 22.41 -2.61 12.33
C LEU A 303 21.81 -1.74 11.22
N ASN A 304 22.42 -1.70 10.04
CA ASN A 304 21.85 -0.98 8.88
C ASN A 304 20.49 -1.54 8.46
N ALA A 305 20.34 -2.86 8.44
CA ALA A 305 19.07 -3.50 8.11
C ALA A 305 17.98 -3.22 9.16
N LEU A 306 18.32 -3.26 10.46
CA LEU A 306 17.40 -2.93 11.55
C LEU A 306 16.90 -1.49 11.47
N ILE A 307 17.79 -0.54 11.19
CA ILE A 307 17.42 0.87 11.01
C ILE A 307 16.45 1.04 9.83
N ALA A 308 16.81 0.52 8.65
CA ALA A 308 16.00 0.67 7.45
C ALA A 308 14.64 -0.04 7.56
N ALA A 309 14.60 -1.23 8.15
CA ALA A 309 13.38 -2.02 8.27
C ALA A 309 12.50 -1.63 9.47
N GLY A 310 13.09 -1.07 10.53
CA GLY A 310 12.36 -0.63 11.72
C GLY A 310 11.74 0.75 11.55
N PHE A 311 12.48 1.69 10.97
CA PHE A 311 12.06 3.10 10.90
C PHE A 311 11.57 3.55 9.52
N GLY A 312 12.01 2.91 8.42
CA GLY A 312 11.63 3.33 7.06
C GLY A 312 10.11 3.46 6.86
N ALA A 313 9.69 4.51 6.13
CA ALA A 313 8.29 4.96 6.04
C ALA A 313 7.61 5.17 7.41
N ALA A 314 8.35 5.69 8.40
CA ALA A 314 7.89 5.87 9.77
C ALA A 314 7.35 4.55 10.37
N GLY A 315 7.94 3.41 10.01
CA GLY A 315 7.52 2.07 10.41
C GLY A 315 6.08 1.69 10.03
N GLN A 316 5.38 2.46 9.18
CA GLN A 316 4.01 2.21 8.74
C GLN A 316 3.94 1.08 7.70
N ARG A 317 4.60 -0.06 7.97
CA ARG A 317 4.71 -1.18 7.01
C ARG A 317 4.35 -2.47 7.73
N CYS A 318 3.50 -3.29 7.13
CA CYS A 318 3.26 -4.65 7.62
C CYS A 318 4.55 -5.50 7.60
N MET A 319 5.52 -5.15 6.76
CA MET A 319 6.84 -5.79 6.70
C MET A 319 7.89 -5.11 7.61
N ALA A 320 7.54 -4.08 8.38
CA ALA A 320 8.49 -3.43 9.28
C ALA A 320 8.99 -4.39 10.36
N LEU A 321 10.27 -4.30 10.70
CA LEU A 321 10.85 -4.99 11.84
C LEU A 321 10.50 -4.23 13.11
N SER A 322 9.46 -4.68 13.79
CA SER A 322 9.00 -4.07 15.03
C SER A 322 9.63 -4.67 16.29
N THR A 323 10.33 -5.81 16.15
CA THR A 323 11.04 -6.49 17.24
C THR A 323 12.40 -7.01 16.77
N ALA A 324 13.46 -6.69 17.51
CA ALA A 324 14.78 -7.31 17.38
C ALA A 324 15.05 -8.21 18.60
N VAL A 325 15.51 -9.44 18.37
CA VAL A 325 15.81 -10.44 19.40
C VAL A 325 17.29 -10.80 19.28
N PHE A 326 18.11 -10.34 20.23
CA PHE A 326 19.53 -10.63 20.26
C PHE A 326 19.80 -11.89 21.10
N VAL A 327 20.36 -12.91 20.48
CA VAL A 327 20.76 -14.14 21.15
C VAL A 327 22.07 -13.87 21.91
N GLY A 328 22.06 -14.08 23.23
CA GLY A 328 23.22 -13.81 24.09
C GLY A 328 23.31 -12.38 24.64
N GLY A 329 22.25 -11.57 24.49
CA GLY A 329 22.17 -10.20 25.02
C GLY A 329 22.40 -9.13 23.95
N SER A 330 21.75 -7.97 24.11
CA SER A 330 21.90 -6.84 23.19
C SER A 330 22.85 -5.75 23.68
N GLU A 331 23.44 -5.86 24.88
CA GLU A 331 24.38 -4.87 25.41
C GLU A 331 25.50 -4.53 24.42
N PRO A 332 26.07 -5.48 23.64
CA PRO A 332 27.10 -5.16 22.67
C PRO A 332 26.62 -4.30 21.50
N TRP A 333 25.30 -4.21 21.25
CA TRP A 333 24.68 -3.67 20.03
C TRP A 333 23.93 -2.36 20.25
N GLU A 334 23.43 -2.14 21.47
CA GLU A 334 22.48 -1.09 21.82
C GLU A 334 23.01 0.31 21.50
N ASP A 335 24.21 0.66 21.97
CA ASP A 335 24.78 2.01 21.80
C ASP A 335 24.88 2.42 20.32
N GLU A 336 25.38 1.52 19.47
CA GLU A 336 25.54 1.82 18.03
C GLU A 336 24.19 1.83 17.30
N LEU A 337 23.23 1.01 17.73
CA LEU A 337 21.86 1.04 17.21
C LEU A 337 21.18 2.37 17.54
N VAL A 338 21.24 2.81 18.81
CA VAL A 338 20.68 4.08 19.27
C VAL A 338 21.35 5.25 18.55
N LYS A 339 22.67 5.22 18.41
CA LYS A 339 23.41 6.25 17.66
C LYS A 339 22.92 6.36 16.21
N ARG A 340 22.81 5.24 15.48
CA ARG A 340 22.32 5.26 14.08
C ARG A 340 20.86 5.70 14.00
N ALA A 341 20.01 5.23 14.90
CA ALA A 341 18.61 5.64 14.96
C ALA A 341 18.49 7.15 15.21
N SER A 342 19.23 7.69 16.17
CA SER A 342 19.22 9.12 16.52
C SER A 342 19.75 10.03 15.41
N SER A 343 20.53 9.49 14.46
CA SER A 343 21.02 10.23 13.30
C SER A 343 20.01 10.38 12.16
N LEU A 344 18.86 9.70 12.23
CA LEU A 344 17.82 9.80 11.20
C LEU A 344 17.18 11.19 11.21
N VAL A 345 17.10 11.80 10.04
CA VAL A 345 16.49 13.12 9.86
C VAL A 345 14.97 12.98 9.74
N VAL A 346 14.25 13.52 10.71
CA VAL A 346 12.78 13.59 10.70
C VAL A 346 12.35 14.93 10.14
N ASN A 347 11.64 14.91 9.01
CA ASN A 347 11.20 16.11 8.32
C ASN A 347 10.01 15.78 7.41
N THR A 348 9.46 16.76 6.69
CA THR A 348 8.43 16.49 5.67
C THR A 348 8.94 15.47 4.66
N GLY A 349 8.06 14.61 4.15
CA GLY A 349 8.47 13.62 3.14
C GLY A 349 8.96 14.25 1.82
N THR A 350 8.66 15.54 1.59
CA THR A 350 9.13 16.34 0.46
C THR A 350 10.53 16.93 0.65
N ALA A 351 11.07 16.93 1.87
CA ALA A 351 12.43 17.40 2.12
C ALA A 351 13.46 16.39 1.58
N ASN A 352 14.48 16.89 0.87
CA ASN A 352 15.46 16.05 0.17
C ASN A 352 16.33 15.19 1.10
N ASP A 353 16.50 15.63 2.34
CA ASP A 353 17.32 14.99 3.38
C ASP A 353 16.49 14.20 4.40
N ALA A 354 15.17 14.11 4.24
CA ALA A 354 14.32 13.37 5.16
C ALA A 354 14.58 11.86 5.06
N ASP A 355 14.90 11.24 6.20
CA ASP A 355 14.86 9.79 6.37
C ASP A 355 13.47 9.32 6.83
N LEU A 356 12.74 10.19 7.54
CA LEU A 356 11.47 9.89 8.20
C LEU A 356 10.45 10.99 8.00
N GLY A 357 9.31 10.63 7.41
CA GLY A 357 8.12 11.48 7.33
C GLY A 357 7.20 11.36 8.56
N PRO A 358 6.10 12.12 8.60
CA PRO A 358 5.09 11.99 9.65
C PRO A 358 4.30 10.67 9.55
N VAL A 359 3.59 10.32 10.63
CA VAL A 359 2.58 9.25 10.60
C VAL A 359 1.25 9.77 10.06
N ILE A 360 0.41 8.88 9.55
CA ILE A 360 -0.74 9.24 8.71
C ILE A 360 -1.77 10.15 9.37
N SER A 361 -1.94 10.11 10.70
CA SER A 361 -2.96 10.93 11.38
C SER A 361 -2.60 11.23 12.83
N ARG A 362 -3.25 12.26 13.42
CA ARG A 362 -3.13 12.58 14.85
C ARG A 362 -3.50 11.39 15.73
N GLN A 363 -4.54 10.64 15.35
CA GLN A 363 -4.93 9.43 16.08
C GLN A 363 -3.87 8.33 16.03
N ALA A 364 -3.14 8.21 14.90
CA ALA A 364 -2.01 7.29 14.80
C ALA A 364 -0.86 7.75 15.72
N LYS A 365 -0.51 9.04 15.69
CA LYS A 365 0.49 9.65 16.59
C LYS A 365 0.15 9.40 18.06
N ASP A 366 -1.07 9.71 18.49
CA ASP A 366 -1.53 9.52 19.86
C ASP A 366 -1.47 8.05 20.31
N ARG A 367 -1.88 7.13 19.42
CA ARG A 367 -1.81 5.70 19.69
C ARG A 367 -0.36 5.22 19.86
N ILE A 368 0.56 5.71 19.03
CA ILE A 368 1.98 5.39 19.14
C ILE A 368 2.55 5.91 20.47
N CYS A 369 2.31 7.17 20.80
CA CYS A 369 2.77 7.77 22.06
C CYS A 369 2.24 7.01 23.28
N LYS A 370 0.96 6.61 23.27
CA LYS A 370 0.36 5.78 24.34
C LYS A 370 1.03 4.42 24.49
N LEU A 371 1.33 3.74 23.38
CA LEU A 371 1.97 2.42 23.42
C LEU A 371 3.46 2.48 23.79
N VAL A 372 4.15 3.57 23.46
CA VAL A 372 5.50 3.83 23.98
C VAL A 372 5.44 4.04 25.49
N GLN A 373 4.50 4.87 25.97
CA GLN A 373 4.31 5.12 27.40
C GLN A 373 3.94 3.84 28.16
N SER A 374 3.03 3.01 27.64
CA SER A 374 2.65 1.76 28.32
C SER A 374 3.82 0.77 28.41
N GLY A 375 4.74 0.79 27.45
CA GLY A 375 6.01 0.06 27.54
C GLY A 375 6.88 0.53 28.70
N ALA A 376 7.09 1.86 28.81
CA ALA A 376 7.86 2.44 29.91
C ALA A 376 7.22 2.16 31.28
N ASP A 377 5.90 2.31 31.38
CA ASP A 377 5.13 2.04 32.61
C ASP A 377 5.19 0.56 33.02
N SER A 378 5.32 -0.34 32.04
CA SER A 378 5.47 -1.79 32.26
C SER A 378 6.91 -2.22 32.58
N GLY A 379 7.85 -1.27 32.66
CA GLY A 379 9.24 -1.51 33.05
C GLY A 379 10.21 -1.77 31.88
N ALA A 380 9.80 -1.53 30.63
CA ALA A 380 10.75 -1.48 29.51
C ALA A 380 11.64 -0.25 29.63
N ARG A 381 12.91 -0.37 29.24
CA ARG A 381 13.84 0.77 29.22
C ARG A 381 13.64 1.59 27.95
N LEU A 382 13.26 2.86 28.08
CA LEU A 382 13.18 3.78 26.95
C LEU A 382 14.57 4.37 26.66
N VAL A 383 15.30 3.75 25.73
CA VAL A 383 16.71 4.07 25.45
C VAL A 383 16.87 5.11 24.34
N LEU A 384 15.82 5.33 23.55
CA LEU A 384 15.67 6.47 22.65
C LEU A 384 14.20 6.88 22.61
N ASP A 385 13.90 8.15 22.90
CA ASP A 385 12.54 8.69 22.93
C ASP A 385 12.34 9.72 21.82
N GLY A 386 11.50 9.39 20.84
CA GLY A 386 11.16 10.26 19.71
C GLY A 386 9.83 11.00 19.85
N ARG A 387 9.11 10.89 20.98
CA ARG A 387 7.72 11.36 21.10
C ARG A 387 7.57 12.88 21.02
N GLU A 388 8.57 13.62 21.51
CA GLU A 388 8.52 15.09 21.63
C GLU A 388 9.27 15.80 20.51
N ILE A 389 9.50 15.13 19.38
CA ILE A 389 10.18 15.76 18.25
C ILE A 389 9.36 16.93 17.69
N VAL A 390 10.05 18.04 17.41
CA VAL A 390 9.47 19.22 16.77
C VAL A 390 10.20 19.44 15.45
N VAL A 391 9.45 19.47 14.36
CA VAL A 391 9.97 19.82 13.03
C VAL A 391 9.65 21.30 12.79
N PRO A 392 10.66 22.18 12.68
CA PRO A 392 10.41 23.61 12.48
C PRO A 392 9.53 23.88 11.26
N GLN A 393 8.59 24.82 11.38
CA GLN A 393 7.58 25.18 10.36
C GLN A 393 6.45 24.16 10.15
N PHE A 394 6.53 23.00 10.82
CA PHE A 394 5.54 21.92 10.72
C PHE A 394 5.18 21.39 12.11
N GLU A 395 5.04 22.30 13.08
CA GLU A 395 4.80 21.98 14.49
C GLU A 395 3.49 21.21 14.72
N ASP A 396 2.50 21.44 13.85
CA ASP A 396 1.22 20.73 13.85
C ASP A 396 1.26 19.34 13.20
N GLY A 397 2.38 18.99 12.57
CA GLY A 397 2.57 17.72 11.87
C GLY A 397 2.53 16.50 12.78
N ASN A 398 2.15 15.38 12.19
CA ASN A 398 2.05 14.08 12.87
C ASN A 398 3.43 13.41 13.02
N PHE A 399 4.47 14.15 13.41
CA PHE A 399 5.82 13.61 13.53
C PHE A 399 6.02 12.80 14.81
N ILE A 400 6.74 11.69 14.67
CA ILE A 400 7.32 10.91 15.76
C ILE A 400 8.75 10.55 15.34
N GLY A 401 9.70 10.79 16.22
CA GLY A 401 11.09 10.44 16.01
C GLY A 401 11.37 8.95 16.24
N PRO A 402 12.54 8.47 15.81
CA PRO A 402 13.00 7.13 16.11
C PRO A 402 12.88 6.85 17.61
N THR A 403 12.18 5.78 17.96
CA THR A 403 11.96 5.39 19.36
C THR A 403 12.41 3.94 19.54
N VAL A 404 13.15 3.69 20.62
CA VAL A 404 13.69 2.35 20.94
C VAL A 404 13.39 2.03 22.40
N LEU A 405 12.68 0.91 22.59
CA LEU A 405 12.47 0.29 23.90
C LEU A 405 13.38 -0.93 24.03
N ALA A 406 14.16 -1.01 25.09
CA ALA A 406 14.96 -2.16 25.50
C ALA A 406 14.25 -2.93 26.63
N ASP A 407 14.72 -4.16 26.89
CA ASP A 407 14.19 -5.04 27.94
C ASP A 407 12.69 -5.37 27.82
N VAL A 408 12.17 -5.37 26.59
CA VAL A 408 10.75 -5.63 26.31
C VAL A 408 10.43 -7.11 26.46
N LYS A 409 9.48 -7.43 27.35
CA LYS A 409 8.97 -8.79 27.60
C LYS A 409 7.71 -9.08 26.79
N SER A 410 7.44 -10.37 26.58
CA SER A 410 6.34 -10.82 25.74
C SER A 410 4.95 -10.53 26.32
N ASP A 411 4.81 -10.36 27.63
CA ASP A 411 3.56 -10.02 28.31
C ASP A 411 3.20 -8.53 28.27
N MET A 412 4.15 -7.67 27.88
CA MET A 412 3.91 -6.24 27.77
C MET A 412 2.94 -5.94 26.62
N GLU A 413 2.04 -4.97 26.81
CA GLU A 413 1.12 -4.51 25.75
C GLU A 413 1.90 -3.98 24.54
N CYS A 414 2.98 -3.24 24.82
CA CYS A 414 3.93 -2.81 23.81
C CYS A 414 4.67 -4.00 23.17
N TYR A 415 4.48 -5.26 23.52
CA TYR A 415 4.93 -6.40 22.70
C TYR A 415 3.76 -6.99 21.91
N GLN A 416 2.62 -7.19 22.56
CA GLN A 416 1.44 -7.86 21.99
C GLN A 416 0.74 -7.09 20.87
N VAL A 417 0.78 -5.75 20.92
CA VAL A 417 0.06 -4.91 19.95
C VAL A 417 0.99 -4.49 18.81
N PHE A 418 0.54 -4.68 17.56
CA PHE A 418 1.23 -4.15 16.37
C PHE A 418 1.26 -2.62 16.40
N LEU A 419 2.43 -2.05 16.08
CA LEU A 419 2.64 -0.62 15.99
C LEU A 419 3.41 -0.26 14.72
N GLU A 420 3.01 0.87 14.18
CA GLU A 420 3.76 1.65 13.21
C GLU A 420 4.79 2.50 14.00
N CYS A 421 5.96 2.83 13.46
CA CYS A 421 6.90 3.78 14.10
C CYS A 421 7.57 3.36 15.44
N LEU A 422 7.74 2.06 15.74
CA LEU A 422 8.48 1.65 16.94
C LEU A 422 9.31 0.39 16.71
N LEU A 423 10.62 0.52 16.85
CA LEU A 423 11.55 -0.61 16.92
C LEU A 423 11.70 -1.00 18.40
N ARG A 424 11.31 -2.23 18.72
CA ARG A 424 11.41 -2.77 20.08
C ARG A 424 12.58 -3.75 20.11
N ILE A 425 13.42 -3.66 21.13
CA ILE A 425 14.47 -4.62 21.41
C ILE A 425 13.95 -5.51 22.54
N SER A 426 13.68 -6.77 22.21
CA SER A 426 13.28 -7.77 23.19
C SER A 426 14.51 -8.58 23.59
N PHE A 427 14.73 -8.67 24.90
CA PHE A 427 15.72 -9.56 25.50
C PHE A 427 15.08 -10.88 25.89
N ASN A 428 15.91 -11.92 25.89
CA ASN A 428 15.68 -13.28 26.40
C ASN A 428 14.76 -14.17 25.56
N ILE A 429 15.37 -14.82 24.57
CA ILE A 429 15.21 -16.28 24.47
C ILE A 429 16.55 -16.86 24.92
N ILE A 430 16.63 -17.21 26.21
CA ILE A 430 17.56 -18.25 26.64
C ILE A 430 17.04 -19.51 25.94
N LEU A 431 17.78 -20.01 24.95
CA LEU A 431 17.64 -21.40 24.51
C LEU A 431 18.41 -22.30 25.48
#